data_AF-A0A9N9PG38-F1
#
_entry.id   AF-A0A9N9PG38-F1
#
_cell.length_a   1.000
_cell.length_b   1.000
_cell.length_c   1.000
_cell.angle_alpha   90.00
_cell.angle_beta   90.00
_cell.angle_gamma   90.00
#
_symmetry.space_group_name_H-M   'P 1'
#
loop_
_entity.id
_entity.type
_entity.pdbx_description
1 polymer ?
#
loop_
_entity_poly.entity_id
_entity_poly.type
_entity_poly.pdbx_seq_one_letter_code
_entity_poly.pdbx_strand_id
1 'polypeptide(L)'
;MATARKYASLIDVDSSAPDIYETPELTDDNSTAPTGRAYSHSTSSSHKEFEDEDDTPGISRSRLHPDEARNHFEPAQIDARDVDFSDRVTAKRKSYKASSRRQKIREDGTEEYGDISDDEDGQSLERKVARLKREIEEVKAEVGRRQAEKEKTGQVDENLEPDVAELSKILDGISLGNGETQPSATAKFTKDLGTGVKANGPPQTTQGTGEPTTYTVTYAPTYQQSHALAKAADFDARLALLERALELDPIAASSNGAPKAILPTLETLQRQVTLISESTPSSLDSISRRVRTLTSEAERLKESRKAAKAAQDALRAAGGGDSSEDDEDSEQIAKVHALYGTLPTIESLAPLLPPLLDRLRSLRAIHADAATAGENLDEVEKKQIAMAEEIKKWREGLEKVEEALNQSGAVMGGNMKVVEGWVKDLEQKMEKL
;
A
#
# COMPACT_ATOMS: atom_id res chain seq x y z
N MET A 1 27.86 -35.09 -4.20
CA MET A 1 27.58 -36.54 -4.02
C MET A 1 26.54 -37.09 -4.99
N ALA A 2 25.39 -36.44 -5.23
CA ALA A 2 24.35 -36.95 -6.14
C ALA A 2 24.67 -36.78 -7.65
N THR A 3 25.45 -35.77 -8.03
CA THR A 3 25.88 -35.48 -9.41
C THR A 3 26.92 -36.49 -9.92
N ALA A 4 27.86 -36.90 -9.08
CA ALA A 4 28.87 -37.91 -9.41
C ALA A 4 28.26 -39.23 -9.90
N ARG A 5 27.09 -39.62 -9.37
CA ARG A 5 26.38 -40.85 -9.78
C ARG A 5 25.73 -40.75 -11.16
N LYS A 6 25.31 -39.56 -11.59
CA LYS A 6 24.70 -39.35 -12.92
C LYS A 6 25.72 -39.48 -14.05
N TYR A 7 26.99 -39.15 -13.76
CA TYR A 7 28.06 -39.12 -14.75
C TYR A 7 29.04 -40.30 -14.66
N ALA A 8 28.95 -41.12 -13.61
CA ALA A 8 29.83 -42.29 -13.41
C ALA A 8 29.73 -43.38 -14.51
N SER A 9 28.64 -43.40 -15.29
CA SER A 9 28.48 -44.35 -16.41
C SER A 9 29.09 -43.86 -17.73
N LEU A 10 29.61 -42.63 -17.76
CA LEU A 10 30.27 -42.05 -18.92
C LEU A 10 31.79 -42.27 -18.79
N ILE A 11 32.40 -42.83 -19.83
CA ILE A 11 33.83 -43.20 -19.86
C ILE A 11 34.75 -41.95 -19.94
N ASP A 12 34.24 -40.83 -20.46
CA ASP A 12 35.00 -39.62 -20.76
C ASP A 12 34.66 -38.45 -19.82
N VAL A 13 34.59 -38.74 -18.51
CA VAL A 13 34.36 -37.72 -17.47
C VAL A 13 35.58 -37.70 -16.56
N ASP A 14 36.39 -36.64 -16.70
CA ASP A 14 37.53 -36.40 -15.85
C ASP A 14 37.06 -36.05 -14.43
N SER A 15 37.17 -37.01 -13.52
CA SER A 15 36.84 -36.85 -12.10
C SER A 15 38.00 -36.33 -11.25
N SER A 16 39.17 -36.10 -11.88
CA SER A 16 40.42 -35.73 -11.21
C SER A 16 40.81 -34.27 -11.44
N ALA A 17 40.30 -33.64 -12.50
CA ALA A 17 40.44 -32.21 -12.71
C ALA A 17 39.63 -31.40 -11.68
N PRO A 18 40.13 -30.24 -11.23
CA PRO A 18 39.32 -29.28 -10.48
C PRO A 18 38.15 -28.78 -11.32
N ASP A 19 36.96 -28.68 -10.69
CA ASP A 19 35.73 -28.23 -11.33
C ASP A 19 35.84 -26.80 -11.91
N ILE A 20 36.67 -25.95 -11.30
CA ILE A 20 36.85 -24.54 -11.66
C ILE A 20 38.36 -24.21 -11.64
N TYR A 21 38.87 -23.69 -12.76
CA TYR A 21 40.21 -23.09 -12.83
C TYR A 21 40.05 -21.56 -12.78
N GLU A 22 40.21 -20.98 -11.59
CA GLU A 22 40.11 -19.54 -11.36
C GLU A 22 41.48 -18.93 -11.03
N THR A 23 41.63 -17.66 -11.38
CA THR A 23 42.75 -16.84 -10.90
C THR A 23 42.58 -16.55 -9.41
N PRO A 24 43.65 -16.52 -8.60
CA PRO A 24 43.55 -16.18 -7.18
C PRO A 24 42.78 -14.86 -6.99
N GLU A 25 41.79 -14.84 -6.09
CA GLU A 25 41.07 -13.61 -5.78
C GLU A 25 42.05 -12.54 -5.30
N LEU A 26 42.19 -11.49 -6.09
CA LEU A 26 42.83 -10.26 -5.69
C LEU A 26 41.87 -9.53 -4.75
N THR A 27 42.35 -9.15 -3.57
CA THR A 27 41.56 -8.48 -2.52
C THR A 27 41.26 -7.02 -2.85
N ASP A 28 40.82 -6.73 -4.08
CA ASP A 28 40.53 -5.38 -4.56
C ASP A 28 39.29 -4.78 -3.87
N ASP A 29 38.45 -5.61 -3.25
CA ASP A 29 37.21 -5.21 -2.58
C ASP A 29 37.36 -4.77 -1.11
N ASN A 30 38.58 -4.74 -0.56
CA ASN A 30 38.84 -4.17 0.78
C ASN A 30 39.05 -2.64 0.75
N SER A 31 38.99 -1.99 -0.41
CA SER A 31 39.09 -0.54 -0.51
C SER A 31 37.74 0.12 -0.28
N THR A 32 37.60 0.80 0.86
CA THR A 32 36.49 1.73 1.16
C THR A 32 36.58 3.05 0.36
N ALA A 33 37.38 3.09 -0.72
CA ALA A 33 37.47 4.26 -1.58
C ALA A 33 36.23 4.27 -2.48
N PRO A 34 35.33 5.28 -2.37
CA PRO A 34 34.17 5.38 -3.23
C PRO A 34 34.64 5.80 -4.64
N THR A 35 35.13 4.85 -5.43
CA THR A 35 35.40 5.06 -6.86
C THR A 35 34.09 4.99 -7.62
N GLY A 36 33.27 6.01 -7.45
CA GLY A 36 31.98 6.12 -8.10
C GLY A 36 31.31 7.43 -7.73
N ARG A 37 31.51 8.46 -8.55
CA ARG A 37 30.62 9.63 -8.61
C ARG A 37 29.27 9.17 -9.17
N ALA A 38 28.53 8.39 -8.39
CA ALA A 38 27.12 8.15 -8.61
C ALA A 38 26.38 9.16 -7.74
N TYR A 39 26.06 10.31 -8.32
CA TYR A 39 25.06 11.21 -7.74
C TYR A 39 23.75 10.44 -7.62
N SER A 40 23.44 9.95 -6.42
CA SER A 40 22.14 9.37 -6.13
C SER A 40 21.13 10.51 -6.05
N HIS A 41 20.43 10.75 -7.15
CA HIS A 41 19.17 11.50 -7.13
C HIS A 41 18.08 10.61 -6.53
N SER A 42 18.12 10.42 -5.21
CA SER A 42 17.05 9.75 -4.48
C SER A 42 16.50 10.71 -3.43
N THR A 43 15.22 11.02 -3.56
CA THR A 43 14.41 11.94 -2.74
C THR A 43 14.11 11.40 -1.33
N SER A 44 14.99 10.59 -0.77
CA SER A 44 14.78 9.90 0.51
C SER A 44 16.09 9.58 1.19
N SER A 45 16.88 10.59 1.55
CA SER A 45 17.88 10.42 2.60
C SER A 45 17.78 11.55 3.61
N SER A 46 17.34 11.16 4.79
CA SER A 46 17.37 11.94 6.01
C SER A 46 18.83 12.27 6.34
N HIS A 47 19.10 13.58 6.41
CA HIS A 47 20.08 14.19 7.31
C HIS A 47 21.45 13.49 7.39
N LYS A 48 22.31 13.69 6.39
CA LYS A 48 23.75 13.63 6.60
C LYS A 48 24.43 14.89 6.09
N GLU A 49 24.92 15.62 7.07
CA GLU A 49 25.78 16.78 7.05
C GLU A 49 27.10 16.44 6.34
N PHE A 50 27.07 16.49 5.01
CA PHE A 50 28.26 16.82 4.24
C PHE A 50 28.08 18.27 3.83
N GLU A 51 28.79 19.15 4.55
CA GLU A 51 29.21 20.45 4.05
C GLU A 51 30.16 20.18 2.88
N ASP A 52 29.60 19.82 1.73
CA ASP A 52 30.33 20.00 0.49
C ASP A 52 30.51 21.51 0.33
N GLU A 53 31.75 21.97 0.44
CA GLU A 53 32.25 23.27 -0.06
C GLU A 53 32.02 23.35 -1.57
N ASP A 54 30.77 23.28 -2.00
CA ASP A 54 30.33 23.42 -3.38
C ASP A 54 30.07 24.92 -3.66
N ASP A 55 31.11 25.73 -3.45
CA ASP A 55 31.19 27.12 -3.93
C ASP A 55 31.35 27.11 -5.46
N THR A 56 30.34 26.61 -6.17
CA THR A 56 30.14 26.97 -7.58
C THR A 56 29.47 28.35 -7.60
N PRO A 57 30.18 29.43 -7.97
CA PRO A 57 29.60 30.76 -7.92
C PRO A 57 28.45 30.86 -8.93
N GLY A 58 27.22 31.04 -8.42
CA GLY A 58 26.02 31.31 -9.22
C GLY A 58 24.87 30.30 -9.11
N ILE A 59 25.06 29.16 -8.41
CA ILE A 59 23.99 28.16 -8.24
C ILE A 59 23.63 28.04 -6.75
N SER A 60 22.46 28.56 -6.36
CA SER A 60 21.89 28.27 -5.03
C SER A 60 21.30 26.87 -5.04
N ARG A 61 21.90 25.96 -4.25
CA ARG A 61 21.43 24.56 -4.10
C ARG A 61 20.65 24.40 -2.79
N SER A 62 19.74 25.32 -2.49
CA SER A 62 18.85 25.19 -1.33
C SER A 62 18.10 23.86 -1.39
N ARG A 63 18.34 22.97 -0.41
CA ARG A 63 17.65 21.69 -0.32
C ARG A 63 16.18 21.95 0.01
N LEU A 64 15.27 21.29 -0.72
CA LEU A 64 13.84 21.37 -0.43
C LEU A 64 13.56 20.55 0.84
N HIS A 65 13.06 21.20 1.89
CA HIS A 65 12.53 20.53 3.07
C HIS A 65 11.04 20.25 2.85
N PRO A 66 10.63 19.01 2.48
CA PRO A 66 9.27 18.72 2.07
C PRO A 66 8.26 18.94 3.21
N ASP A 67 8.65 18.68 4.46
CA ASP A 67 7.78 18.88 5.63
C ASP A 67 7.55 20.38 5.92
N GLU A 68 8.60 21.20 5.82
CA GLU A 68 8.50 22.65 5.97
C GLU A 68 7.68 23.27 4.82
N ALA A 69 7.95 22.85 3.59
CA ALA A 69 7.17 23.25 2.42
C ALA A 69 5.69 22.83 2.57
N ARG A 70 5.42 21.61 3.06
CA ARG A 70 4.06 21.14 3.31
C ARG A 70 3.35 22.01 4.34
N ASN A 71 3.99 22.34 5.45
CA ASN A 71 3.40 23.23 6.46
C ASN A 71 3.13 24.64 5.90
N HIS A 72 3.99 25.13 5.00
CA HIS A 72 3.79 26.43 4.35
C HIS A 72 2.59 26.44 3.38
N PHE A 73 2.35 25.33 2.66
CA PHE A 73 1.27 25.23 1.66
C PHE A 73 -0.01 24.57 2.16
N GLU A 74 -0.02 23.90 3.32
CA GLU A 74 -1.21 23.33 3.95
C GLU A 74 -2.38 24.33 4.09
N PRO A 75 -2.19 25.59 4.53
CA PRO A 75 -3.29 26.55 4.66
C PRO A 75 -3.75 27.13 3.31
N ALA A 76 -3.02 26.90 2.22
CA ALA A 76 -3.36 27.43 0.90
C ALA A 76 -4.34 26.50 0.18
N GLN A 77 -5.58 26.95 -0.01
CA GLN A 77 -6.55 26.26 -0.84
C GLN A 77 -6.63 26.92 -2.22
N ILE A 78 -6.79 26.10 -3.26
CA ILE A 78 -6.82 26.53 -4.66
C ILE A 78 -8.20 26.22 -5.24
N ASP A 79 -8.93 27.26 -5.64
CA ASP A 79 -10.18 27.11 -6.40
C ASP A 79 -9.86 27.04 -7.90
N ALA A 80 -10.29 25.94 -8.52
CA ALA A 80 -10.08 25.63 -9.93
C ALA A 80 -11.39 25.52 -10.74
N ARG A 81 -12.55 25.82 -10.15
CA ARG A 81 -13.86 25.54 -10.77
C ARG A 81 -14.15 26.33 -12.04
N ASP A 82 -13.64 27.56 -12.12
CA ASP A 82 -13.89 28.49 -13.23
C ASP A 82 -12.66 28.69 -14.13
N VAL A 83 -11.64 27.85 -14.06
CA VAL A 83 -10.37 28.12 -14.76
C VAL A 83 -10.46 27.74 -16.23
N ASP A 84 -10.07 28.66 -17.11
CA ASP A 84 -10.06 28.45 -18.57
C ASP A 84 -8.65 28.70 -19.11
N PHE A 85 -7.99 27.61 -19.55
CA PHE A 85 -6.69 27.62 -20.22
C PHE A 85 -6.80 27.55 -21.75
N SER A 86 -8.03 27.56 -22.28
CA SER A 86 -8.15 27.76 -23.72
C SER A 86 -7.53 29.13 -24.02
N ASP A 87 -6.62 29.18 -24.99
CA ASP A 87 -5.82 30.35 -25.39
C ASP A 87 -6.68 31.47 -26.04
N ARG A 88 -7.95 31.55 -25.63
CA ARG A 88 -8.92 32.55 -26.00
C ARG A 88 -8.54 33.85 -25.31
N VAL A 89 -8.05 34.80 -26.10
CA VAL A 89 -7.72 36.18 -25.70
C VAL A 89 -8.99 37.00 -25.37
N THR A 90 -9.84 36.47 -24.51
CA THR A 90 -10.93 37.25 -23.90
C THR A 90 -10.33 38.09 -22.77
N ALA A 91 -10.81 39.33 -22.60
CA ALA A 91 -10.24 40.30 -21.66
C ALA A 91 -10.28 39.88 -20.18
N LYS A 92 -10.90 38.74 -19.84
CA LYS A 92 -10.97 38.19 -18.49
C LYS A 92 -10.42 36.77 -18.49
N ARG A 93 -9.09 36.64 -18.46
CA ARG A 93 -8.40 35.36 -18.29
C ARG A 93 -8.81 34.77 -16.94
N LYS A 94 -9.50 33.62 -16.95
CA LYS A 94 -9.90 32.94 -15.73
C LYS A 94 -8.73 32.07 -15.24
N SER A 95 -8.00 32.53 -14.23
CA SER A 95 -6.89 31.80 -13.59
C SER A 95 -7.30 31.15 -12.28
N TYR A 96 -6.46 30.25 -11.76
CA TYR A 96 -6.61 29.71 -10.41
C TYR A 96 -6.70 30.85 -9.39
N LYS A 97 -7.59 30.69 -8.40
CA LYS A 97 -7.66 31.57 -7.22
C LYS A 97 -7.06 30.83 -6.04
N ALA A 98 -5.93 31.30 -5.52
CA ALA A 98 -5.32 30.77 -4.31
C ALA A 98 -5.71 31.66 -3.11
N SER A 99 -6.22 31.05 -2.04
CA SER A 99 -6.47 31.74 -0.77
C SER A 99 -5.65 31.06 0.32
N SER A 100 -4.78 31.84 0.98
CA SER A 100 -3.93 31.37 2.10
C SER A 100 -4.41 31.85 3.47
N ARG A 101 -5.46 32.70 3.52
CA ARG A 101 -5.94 33.30 4.76
C ARG A 101 -7.13 32.50 5.29
N ARG A 102 -7.01 32.09 6.56
CA ARG A 102 -7.96 31.32 7.37
C ARG A 102 -9.41 31.62 6.98
N GLN A 103 -10.03 30.67 6.29
CA GLN A 103 -11.46 30.69 5.99
C GLN A 103 -12.23 30.78 7.30
N LYS A 104 -13.13 31.76 7.42
CA LYS A 104 -14.15 31.74 8.48
C LYS A 104 -15.34 30.97 7.92
N ILE A 105 -15.43 29.70 8.28
CA ILE A 105 -16.62 28.88 8.04
C ILE A 105 -17.75 29.50 8.88
N ARG A 106 -18.78 30.04 8.22
CA ARG A 106 -19.99 30.52 8.89
C ARG A 106 -20.81 29.32 9.40
N GLU A 107 -21.73 29.56 10.35
CA GLU A 107 -22.65 28.52 10.88
C GLU A 107 -23.51 27.85 9.78
N ASP A 108 -23.63 28.46 8.61
CA ASP A 108 -24.35 27.99 7.42
C ASP A 108 -23.47 27.19 6.43
N GLY A 109 -22.21 26.91 6.76
CA GLY A 109 -21.33 26.06 5.95
C GLY A 109 -20.89 26.65 4.59
N THR A 110 -21.21 27.91 4.33
CA THR A 110 -20.71 28.64 3.15
C THR A 110 -19.32 29.21 3.45
N GLU A 111 -18.35 28.84 2.61
CA GLU A 111 -16.97 29.33 2.67
C GLU A 111 -16.90 30.72 2.02
N GLU A 112 -16.68 31.75 2.83
CA GLU A 112 -16.49 33.12 2.37
C GLU A 112 -15.03 33.30 1.92
N TYR A 113 -14.84 33.51 0.61
CA TYR A 113 -13.55 33.83 0.00
C TYR A 113 -13.39 35.34 -0.08
N GLY A 114 -12.31 35.88 0.51
CA GLY A 114 -11.77 37.17 0.09
C GLY A 114 -12.01 38.36 1.01
N ASP A 115 -11.09 39.31 0.86
CA ASP A 115 -10.88 40.53 1.61
C ASP A 115 -12.04 41.52 1.42
N ILE A 116 -12.63 41.97 2.52
CA ILE A 116 -13.76 42.91 2.58
C ILE A 116 -13.30 44.35 2.26
N SER A 117 -12.14 44.52 1.61
CA SER A 117 -11.44 45.81 1.54
C SER A 117 -11.74 46.64 0.29
N ASP A 118 -12.58 46.20 -0.65
CA ASP A 118 -12.90 47.04 -1.84
C ASP A 118 -14.35 46.95 -2.38
N ASP A 119 -15.28 46.29 -1.69
CA ASP A 119 -16.69 46.29 -2.08
C ASP A 119 -17.50 47.21 -1.15
N GLU A 120 -17.41 48.52 -1.39
CA GLU A 120 -18.13 49.57 -0.66
C GLU A 120 -19.67 49.50 -0.81
N ASP A 121 -20.21 48.56 -1.62
CA ASP A 121 -21.65 48.39 -1.88
C ASP A 121 -22.19 46.96 -1.71
N GLY A 122 -21.48 46.10 -0.98
CA GLY A 122 -21.84 44.70 -0.74
C GLY A 122 -22.87 44.46 0.38
N GLN A 123 -24.01 45.18 0.41
CA GLN A 123 -25.07 44.82 1.37
C GLN A 123 -25.59 43.40 1.05
N SER A 124 -25.49 42.47 1.99
CA SER A 124 -25.98 41.10 1.85
C SER A 124 -27.46 41.09 1.41
N LEU A 125 -27.85 40.11 0.58
CA LEU A 125 -29.22 39.98 0.07
C LEU A 125 -30.24 40.00 1.22
N GLU A 126 -29.92 39.35 2.32
CA GLU A 126 -30.73 39.34 3.55
C GLU A 126 -30.88 40.73 4.18
N ARG A 127 -29.80 41.53 4.23
CA ARG A 127 -29.85 42.91 4.72
C ARG A 127 -30.65 43.82 3.77
N LYS A 128 -30.56 43.60 2.46
CA LYS A 128 -31.39 44.29 1.45
C LYS A 128 -32.86 43.95 1.64
N VAL A 129 -33.21 42.67 1.85
CA VAL A 129 -34.59 42.24 2.10
C VAL A 129 -35.12 42.82 3.41
N ALA A 130 -34.33 42.80 4.49
CA ALA A 130 -34.73 43.39 5.77
C ALA A 130 -34.96 44.91 5.69
N ARG A 131 -34.12 45.62 4.93
CA ARG A 131 -34.30 47.05 4.67
C ARG A 131 -35.57 47.33 3.87
N LEU A 132 -35.81 46.58 2.79
CA LEU A 132 -37.02 46.73 1.97
C LEU A 132 -38.30 46.42 2.77
N LYS A 133 -38.26 45.44 3.69
CA LYS A 133 -39.39 45.18 4.59
C LYS A 133 -39.73 46.39 5.44
N ARG A 134 -38.70 47.06 6.01
CA ARG A 134 -38.88 48.28 6.80
C ARG A 134 -39.39 49.44 5.96
N GLU A 135 -38.84 49.64 4.75
CA GLU A 135 -39.29 50.72 3.85
C GLU A 135 -40.75 50.51 3.40
N ILE A 136 -41.18 49.26 3.14
CA ILE A 136 -42.57 48.95 2.80
C ILE A 136 -43.50 49.11 4.01
N GLU A 137 -43.05 48.77 5.22
CA GLU A 137 -43.82 48.99 6.45
C GLU A 137 -44.03 50.48 6.73
N GLU A 138 -43.01 51.32 6.49
CA GLU A 138 -43.10 52.78 6.59
C GLU A 138 -44.10 53.35 5.57
N VAL A 139 -44.03 52.91 4.31
CA VAL A 139 -44.99 53.31 3.27
C VAL A 139 -46.42 52.88 3.60
N LYS A 140 -46.61 51.67 4.15
CA LYS A 140 -47.92 51.18 4.60
C LYS A 140 -48.50 52.04 5.73
N ALA A 141 -47.68 52.46 6.68
CA ALA A 141 -48.10 53.35 7.76
C ALA A 141 -48.49 54.75 7.23
N GLU A 142 -47.77 55.26 6.23
CA GLU A 142 -48.10 56.55 5.62
C GLU A 142 -49.39 56.51 4.78
N VAL A 143 -49.64 55.43 4.03
CA VAL A 143 -50.91 55.23 3.31
C VAL A 143 -52.09 55.15 4.28
N GLY A 144 -51.96 54.40 5.39
CA GLY A 144 -52.99 54.33 6.42
C GLY A 144 -53.25 55.66 7.12
N ARG A 145 -52.21 56.45 7.38
CA ARG A 145 -52.35 57.81 7.92
C ARG A 145 -53.06 58.75 6.94
N ARG A 146 -52.73 58.68 5.64
CA ARG A 146 -53.42 59.46 4.59
C ARG A 146 -54.88 59.04 4.43
N GLN A 147 -55.22 57.77 4.57
CA GLN A 147 -56.61 57.31 4.54
C GLN A 147 -57.41 57.83 5.75
N ALA A 148 -56.83 57.79 6.96
CA ALA A 148 -57.46 58.34 8.17
C ALA A 148 -57.62 59.89 8.12
N GLU A 149 -56.72 60.59 7.45
CA GLU A 149 -56.86 62.03 7.16
C GLU A 149 -57.93 62.28 6.06
N LYS A 150 -58.04 61.38 5.06
CA LYS A 150 -59.03 61.46 3.96
C LYS A 150 -60.47 61.21 4.41
N GLU A 151 -60.71 60.37 5.42
CA GLU A 151 -62.04 60.24 6.07
C GLU A 151 -62.55 61.57 6.64
N LYS A 152 -61.67 62.55 6.90
CA LYS A 152 -62.02 63.87 7.42
C LYS A 152 -62.16 64.96 6.35
N THR A 153 -61.62 64.77 5.14
CA THR A 153 -61.53 65.82 4.10
C THR A 153 -62.13 65.46 2.75
N GLY A 154 -62.60 64.22 2.54
CA GLY A 154 -63.47 63.87 1.41
C GLY A 154 -62.86 64.00 0.02
N GLN A 155 -61.54 63.82 -0.12
CA GLN A 155 -60.85 63.87 -1.42
C GLN A 155 -60.61 62.46 -1.97
N VAL A 156 -61.02 62.24 -3.24
CA VAL A 156 -60.85 60.97 -3.97
C VAL A 156 -59.44 60.93 -4.56
N ASP A 157 -58.67 59.96 -4.11
CA ASP A 157 -57.35 59.61 -4.64
C ASP A 157 -57.32 58.09 -4.80
N GLU A 158 -56.48 57.56 -5.69
CA GLU A 158 -56.36 56.12 -5.91
C GLU A 158 -56.03 55.36 -4.62
N ASN A 159 -56.80 54.29 -4.34
CA ASN A 159 -56.54 53.41 -3.21
C ASN A 159 -55.29 52.56 -3.48
N LEU A 160 -54.14 53.02 -2.99
CA LEU A 160 -52.83 52.35 -3.09
C LEU A 160 -52.60 51.27 -2.00
N GLU A 161 -53.52 51.14 -1.05
CA GLU A 161 -53.48 50.13 0.02
C GLU A 161 -53.43 48.66 -0.48
N PRO A 162 -54.23 48.22 -1.47
CA PRO A 162 -54.13 46.86 -2.01
C PRO A 162 -52.74 46.58 -2.59
N ASP A 163 -52.15 47.52 -3.33
CA ASP A 163 -50.86 47.34 -4.00
C ASP A 163 -49.70 47.21 -2.99
N VAL A 164 -49.71 48.01 -1.92
CA VAL A 164 -48.72 47.91 -0.82
C VAL A 164 -48.89 46.61 -0.04
N ALA A 165 -50.13 46.14 0.13
CA ALA A 165 -50.40 44.84 0.75
C ALA A 165 -49.90 43.67 -0.12
N GLU A 166 -50.04 43.74 -1.44
CA GLU A 166 -49.50 42.75 -2.37
C GLU A 166 -47.96 42.74 -2.36
N LEU A 167 -47.31 43.91 -2.36
CA LEU A 167 -45.85 44.03 -2.23
C LEU A 167 -45.32 43.39 -0.94
N SER A 168 -46.01 43.59 0.19
CA SER A 168 -45.64 42.94 1.46
C SER A 168 -45.76 41.41 1.41
N LYS A 169 -46.83 40.88 0.79
CA LYS A 169 -47.02 39.43 0.62
C LYS A 169 -45.95 38.81 -0.28
N ILE A 170 -45.55 39.49 -1.36
CA ILE A 170 -44.50 39.02 -2.26
C ILE A 170 -43.15 38.99 -1.53
N LEU A 171 -42.82 40.04 -0.76
CA LEU A 171 -41.56 40.10 -0.02
C LEU A 171 -41.51 39.07 1.12
N ASP A 172 -42.63 38.82 1.79
CA ASP A 172 -42.73 37.75 2.78
C ASP A 172 -42.59 36.37 2.13
N GLY A 173 -43.19 36.14 0.97
CA GLY A 173 -43.00 34.92 0.17
C GLY A 173 -41.54 34.67 -0.23
N ILE A 174 -40.81 35.72 -0.61
CA ILE A 174 -39.37 35.63 -0.92
C ILE A 174 -38.55 35.30 0.34
N SER A 175 -38.91 35.85 1.50
CA SER A 175 -38.21 35.56 2.76
C SER A 175 -38.48 34.14 3.30
N LEU A 176 -39.69 33.60 3.10
CA LEU A 176 -40.05 32.23 3.44
C LEU A 176 -39.35 31.22 2.52
N GLY A 177 -39.24 31.52 1.23
CA GLY A 177 -38.50 30.70 0.27
C GLY A 177 -36.99 30.61 0.53
N ASN A 178 -36.41 31.59 1.22
CA ASN A 178 -35.01 31.60 1.62
C ASN A 178 -34.75 30.97 3.00
N GLY A 179 -35.79 30.73 3.82
CA GLY A 179 -35.67 30.21 5.18
C GLY A 179 -35.70 28.68 5.31
N GLU A 180 -36.03 27.95 4.25
CA GLU A 180 -35.94 26.49 4.21
C GLU A 180 -34.62 26.02 3.60
N THR A 181 -33.51 26.38 4.24
CA THR A 181 -32.22 25.76 3.97
C THR A 181 -32.28 24.31 4.43
N GLN A 182 -32.43 23.39 3.47
CA GLN A 182 -32.21 21.96 3.67
C GLN A 182 -30.88 21.77 4.41
N PRO A 183 -30.82 20.95 5.49
CA PRO A 183 -29.59 20.74 6.21
C PRO A 183 -28.52 20.24 5.23
N SER A 184 -27.39 20.95 5.19
CA SER A 184 -26.32 20.70 4.23
C SER A 184 -25.90 19.24 4.28
N ALA A 185 -25.46 18.69 3.14
CA ALA A 185 -25.02 17.31 3.04
C ALA A 185 -23.92 16.96 4.07
N THR A 186 -23.12 17.96 4.48
CA THR A 186 -22.08 17.81 5.51
C THR A 186 -22.67 17.71 6.92
N ALA A 187 -23.76 18.41 7.24
CA ALA A 187 -24.49 18.24 8.50
C ALA A 187 -25.20 16.89 8.60
N LYS A 188 -25.72 16.38 7.47
CA LYS A 188 -26.29 15.03 7.39
C LYS A 188 -25.20 13.96 7.56
N PHE A 189 -24.05 14.14 6.92
CA PHE A 189 -22.92 13.20 7.00
C PHE A 189 -22.27 13.15 8.39
N THR A 190 -22.10 14.30 9.05
CA THR A 190 -21.56 14.36 10.43
C THR A 190 -22.53 13.75 11.44
N LYS A 191 -23.85 13.89 11.22
CA LYS A 191 -24.87 13.21 12.02
C LYS A 191 -24.84 11.69 11.79
N ASP A 192 -24.69 11.23 10.55
CA ASP A 192 -24.60 9.81 10.20
C ASP A 192 -23.30 9.14 10.71
N LEU A 193 -22.19 9.88 10.79
CA LEU A 193 -20.97 9.40 11.45
C LEU A 193 -21.09 9.38 12.98
N GLY A 194 -21.74 10.39 13.57
CA GLY A 194 -21.96 10.50 15.02
C GLY A 194 -22.93 9.45 15.54
N THR A 195 -23.89 9.02 14.73
CA THR A 195 -24.75 7.86 15.00
C THR A 195 -24.20 6.64 14.27
N GLY A 196 -23.08 6.09 14.77
CA GLY A 196 -22.39 4.95 14.17
C GLY A 196 -23.35 3.91 13.57
N VAL A 197 -23.26 3.78 12.24
CA VAL A 197 -23.78 2.68 11.40
C VAL A 197 -25.02 2.00 12.00
N LYS A 198 -26.18 2.67 11.99
CA LYS A 198 -27.45 1.96 12.03
C LYS A 198 -27.74 1.45 10.62
N ALA A 199 -27.31 0.23 10.36
CA ALA A 199 -27.79 -0.53 9.21
C ALA A 199 -29.31 -0.52 9.21
N ASN A 200 -29.91 -0.12 8.08
CA ASN A 200 -31.35 -0.22 7.82
C ASN A 200 -31.80 -1.68 8.02
N GLY A 201 -32.30 -2.00 9.22
CA GLY A 201 -33.19 -3.11 9.48
C GLY A 201 -34.58 -2.54 9.77
N PRO A 202 -35.67 -3.13 9.25
CA PRO A 202 -37.01 -2.66 9.58
C PRO A 202 -37.22 -2.68 11.10
N PRO A 203 -37.99 -1.73 11.65
CA PRO A 203 -38.17 -1.60 13.10
C PRO A 203 -38.77 -2.89 13.63
N GLN A 204 -38.09 -3.49 14.62
CA GLN A 204 -38.60 -4.64 15.35
C GLN A 204 -39.94 -4.27 15.98
N THR A 205 -41.01 -4.82 15.42
CA THR A 205 -42.28 -4.92 16.12
C THR A 205 -42.11 -5.89 17.27
N THR A 206 -42.62 -5.51 18.44
CA THR A 206 -42.70 -6.33 19.64
C THR A 206 -43.37 -7.67 19.31
N GLN A 207 -42.61 -8.77 19.31
CA GLN A 207 -43.17 -10.11 19.12
C GLN A 207 -43.85 -10.60 20.40
N GLY A 208 -45.06 -11.10 20.22
CA GLY A 208 -45.80 -11.86 21.22
C GLY A 208 -45.11 -13.19 21.54
N THR A 209 -45.30 -13.64 22.78
CA THR A 209 -44.95 -14.95 23.32
C THR A 209 -45.39 -16.09 22.39
N GLY A 210 -44.44 -16.76 21.70
CA GLY A 210 -44.75 -18.00 21.01
C GLY A 210 -43.77 -18.58 19.97
N GLU A 211 -42.75 -17.85 19.49
CA GLU A 211 -41.87 -18.34 18.40
C GLU A 211 -40.38 -18.42 18.80
N PRO A 212 -39.59 -19.34 18.22
CA PRO A 212 -38.19 -19.54 18.59
C PRO A 212 -37.36 -18.30 18.26
N THR A 213 -36.74 -17.73 19.29
CA THR A 213 -35.86 -16.55 19.18
C THR A 213 -34.75 -16.82 18.17
N THR A 214 -34.83 -16.19 16.99
CA THR A 214 -33.81 -16.27 15.97
C THR A 214 -32.72 -15.24 16.29
N TYR A 215 -31.58 -15.70 16.77
CA TYR A 215 -30.41 -14.86 17.00
C TYR A 215 -29.74 -14.53 15.67
N THR A 216 -29.99 -13.34 15.13
CA THR A 216 -29.30 -12.84 13.94
C THR A 216 -27.92 -12.30 14.36
N VAL A 217 -26.88 -13.10 14.19
CA VAL A 217 -25.48 -12.65 14.33
C VAL A 217 -25.12 -11.86 13.08
N THR A 218 -25.03 -10.53 13.20
CA THR A 218 -24.54 -9.65 12.14
C THR A 218 -23.01 -9.70 12.11
N TYR A 219 -22.46 -10.53 11.22
CA TYR A 219 -21.02 -10.61 10.98
C TYR A 219 -20.60 -9.52 9.98
N ALA A 220 -19.72 -8.61 10.41
CA ALA A 220 -19.14 -7.56 9.56
C ALA A 220 -17.70 -7.94 9.16
N PRO A 221 -17.47 -8.63 8.04
CA PRO A 221 -16.15 -9.13 7.63
C PRO A 221 -15.13 -8.01 7.38
N THR A 222 -15.59 -6.87 6.85
CA THR A 222 -14.73 -5.71 6.55
C THR A 222 -14.14 -5.06 7.81
N TYR A 223 -14.84 -5.15 8.94
CA TYR A 223 -14.35 -4.65 10.23
C TYR A 223 -13.19 -5.49 10.76
N GLN A 224 -13.24 -6.82 10.59
CA GLN A 224 -12.15 -7.68 11.02
C GLN A 224 -10.89 -7.51 10.16
N GLN A 225 -11.05 -7.38 8.84
CA GLN A 225 -9.94 -7.15 7.91
C GLN A 225 -9.27 -5.80 8.17
N SER A 226 -10.05 -4.72 8.30
CA SER A 226 -9.51 -3.40 8.61
C SER A 226 -8.81 -3.36 9.98
N HIS A 227 -9.35 -4.02 10.99
CA HIS A 227 -8.71 -4.12 12.30
C HIS A 227 -7.42 -4.95 12.27
N ALA A 228 -7.35 -6.03 11.48
CA ALA A 228 -6.11 -6.79 11.28
C ALA A 228 -5.05 -5.97 10.54
N LEU A 229 -5.43 -5.22 9.49
CA LEU A 229 -4.54 -4.31 8.77
C LEU A 229 -4.05 -3.16 9.64
N ALA A 230 -4.93 -2.58 10.47
CA ALA A 230 -4.54 -1.54 11.42
C ALA A 230 -3.51 -2.05 12.45
N LYS A 231 -3.69 -3.28 12.95
CA LYS A 231 -2.69 -3.92 13.81
C LYS A 231 -1.37 -4.18 13.08
N ALA A 232 -1.42 -4.64 11.83
CA ALA A 232 -0.21 -4.84 11.04
C ALA A 232 0.55 -3.51 10.81
N ALA A 233 -0.16 -2.41 10.56
CA ALA A 233 0.42 -1.09 10.43
C ALA A 233 1.04 -0.56 11.74
N ASP A 234 0.44 -0.84 12.89
CA ASP A 234 1.02 -0.51 14.20
C ASP A 234 2.32 -1.28 14.46
N PHE A 235 2.35 -2.58 14.12
CA PHE A 235 3.59 -3.37 14.19
C PHE A 235 4.65 -2.85 13.23
N ASP A 236 4.29 -2.48 12.01
CA ASP A 236 5.20 -1.91 11.02
C ASP A 236 5.78 -0.56 11.48
N ALA A 237 4.94 0.33 12.02
CA ALA A 237 5.41 1.59 12.59
C ALA A 237 6.36 1.36 13.77
N ARG A 238 6.07 0.40 14.65
CA ARG A 238 6.96 0.04 15.76
C ARG A 238 8.25 -0.61 15.28
N LEU A 239 8.20 -1.42 14.23
CA LEU A 239 9.40 -1.98 13.59
C LEU A 239 10.25 -0.88 12.97
N ALA A 240 9.66 0.07 12.23
CA ALA A 240 10.36 1.22 11.67
C ALA A 240 11.02 2.08 12.75
N LEU A 241 10.40 2.25 13.92
CA LEU A 241 11.02 2.92 15.06
C LEU A 241 12.21 2.14 15.63
N LEU A 242 12.12 0.81 15.71
CA LEU A 242 13.22 -0.04 16.14
C LEU A 242 14.37 -0.05 15.12
N GLU A 243 14.05 -0.10 13.82
CA GLU A 243 15.01 -0.01 12.73
C GLU A 243 15.73 1.33 12.72
N ARG A 244 14.99 2.43 12.94
CA ARG A 244 15.58 3.76 13.11
C ARG A 244 16.45 3.86 14.35
N ALA A 245 16.05 3.25 15.47
CA ALA A 245 16.84 3.27 16.71
C ALA A 245 18.11 2.41 16.61
N LEU A 246 18.07 1.33 15.83
CA LEU A 246 19.19 0.43 15.59
C LEU A 246 20.04 0.85 14.38
N GLU A 247 19.58 1.84 13.60
CA GLU A 247 20.17 2.31 12.34
C GLU A 247 20.71 1.15 11.49
N LEU A 248 19.87 0.12 11.29
CA LEU A 248 20.21 -1.01 10.44
C LEU A 248 20.16 -0.53 8.98
N ASP A 249 21.24 0.11 8.53
CA ASP A 249 21.39 0.50 7.14
C ASP A 249 21.46 -0.80 6.30
N PRO A 250 20.51 -1.06 5.38
CA PRO A 250 20.52 -2.26 4.55
C PRO A 250 21.80 -2.35 3.69
N ILE A 251 22.51 -1.24 3.51
CA ILE A 251 23.77 -1.14 2.75
C ILE A 251 24.98 -1.53 3.63
N ALA A 252 24.87 -1.45 4.96
CA ALA A 252 25.90 -1.88 5.90
C ALA A 252 25.82 -3.38 6.23
N ALA A 253 25.05 -4.15 5.45
CA ALA A 253 25.18 -5.59 5.42
C ALA A 253 26.63 -5.91 4.99
N SER A 254 27.40 -6.52 5.91
CA SER A 254 28.69 -7.10 5.55
C SER A 254 28.49 -8.04 4.36
N SER A 255 29.54 -8.30 3.57
CA SER A 255 29.56 -9.15 2.35
C SER A 255 28.77 -10.48 2.38
N ASN A 256 28.34 -10.94 3.56
CA ASN A 256 27.52 -12.12 3.80
C ASN A 256 26.01 -11.85 3.95
N GLY A 257 25.51 -10.64 3.69
CA GLY A 257 24.06 -10.32 3.71
C GLY A 257 23.41 -10.40 5.10
N ALA A 258 24.19 -10.59 6.17
CA ALA A 258 23.72 -10.58 7.54
C ALA A 258 24.05 -9.23 8.22
N PRO A 259 23.11 -8.63 8.96
CA PRO A 259 23.41 -7.43 9.73
C PRO A 259 24.53 -7.74 10.74
N LYS A 260 25.49 -6.83 10.86
CA LYS A 260 26.58 -6.96 11.84
C LYS A 260 25.97 -7.13 13.23
N ALA A 261 26.26 -8.25 13.89
CA ALA A 261 25.71 -8.53 15.21
C ALA A 261 26.14 -7.42 16.20
N ILE A 262 25.17 -6.67 16.73
CA ILE A 262 25.42 -5.54 17.62
C ILE A 262 25.91 -6.03 18.99
N LEU A 263 25.39 -7.17 19.45
CA LEU A 263 25.73 -7.76 20.75
C LEU A 263 27.24 -8.02 20.94
N PRO A 264 27.99 -8.69 20.04
CA PRO A 264 29.43 -8.87 20.22
C PRO A 264 30.20 -7.54 20.16
N THR A 265 29.72 -6.53 19.41
CA THR A 265 30.36 -5.20 19.43
C THR A 265 30.11 -4.47 20.75
N LEU A 266 28.92 -4.62 21.33
CA LEU A 266 28.60 -4.07 22.65
C LEU A 266 29.36 -4.82 23.75
N GLU A 267 29.52 -6.13 23.66
CA GLU A 267 30.29 -6.94 24.59
C GLU A 267 31.78 -6.57 24.56
N THR A 268 32.36 -6.34 23.36
CA THR A 268 33.74 -5.88 23.25
C THR A 268 33.92 -4.46 23.79
N LEU A 269 32.99 -3.54 23.51
CA LEU A 269 32.99 -2.20 24.12
C LEU A 269 32.81 -2.25 25.63
N GLN A 270 31.89 -3.08 26.13
CA GLN A 270 31.69 -3.31 27.55
C GLN A 270 32.96 -3.85 28.19
N ARG A 271 33.63 -4.82 27.57
CA ARG A 271 34.92 -5.35 28.04
C ARG A 271 36.01 -4.28 28.04
N GLN A 272 36.05 -3.39 27.04
CA GLN A 272 36.99 -2.28 26.99
C GLN A 272 36.71 -1.26 28.10
N VAL A 273 35.44 -0.93 28.34
CA VAL A 273 35.01 -0.02 29.40
C VAL A 273 35.28 -0.62 30.77
N THR A 274 35.00 -1.90 30.99
CA THR A 274 35.31 -2.57 32.26
C THR A 274 36.81 -2.67 32.50
N LEU A 275 37.62 -2.92 31.46
CA LEU A 275 39.07 -2.83 31.56
C LEU A 275 39.52 -1.42 31.97
N ILE A 276 38.94 -0.36 31.39
CA ILE A 276 39.30 1.02 31.76
C ILE A 276 38.82 1.38 33.18
N SER A 277 37.65 0.88 33.61
CA SER A 277 37.06 1.22 34.90
C SER A 277 37.63 0.42 36.08
N GLU A 278 37.96 -0.86 35.86
CA GLU A 278 38.39 -1.79 36.90
C GLU A 278 39.92 -1.89 36.98
N SER A 279 40.64 -1.68 35.87
CA SER A 279 42.11 -1.78 35.84
C SER A 279 42.79 -0.42 35.97
N THR A 280 43.33 -0.13 37.16
CA THR A 280 44.37 0.90 37.33
C THR A 280 45.58 0.57 36.44
N PRO A 281 46.27 1.55 35.83
CA PRO A 281 47.38 1.32 34.89
C PRO A 281 48.53 0.46 35.46
N SER A 282 48.70 0.45 36.79
CA SER A 282 49.64 -0.42 37.51
C SER A 282 49.27 -1.92 37.45
N SER A 283 47.97 -2.25 37.47
CA SER A 283 47.50 -3.63 37.37
C SER A 283 47.68 -4.19 35.95
N LEU A 284 47.49 -3.37 34.91
CA LEU A 284 47.75 -3.74 33.51
C LEU A 284 49.22 -4.05 33.24
N ASP A 285 50.15 -3.25 33.77
CA ASP A 285 51.58 -3.54 33.62
C ASP A 285 51.95 -4.84 34.35
N SER A 286 51.40 -5.09 35.54
CA SER A 286 51.63 -6.35 36.28
C SER A 286 51.08 -7.58 35.53
N ILE A 287 49.90 -7.47 34.92
CA ILE A 287 49.28 -8.53 34.14
C ILE A 287 50.05 -8.74 32.84
N SER A 288 50.48 -7.67 32.16
CA SER A 288 51.31 -7.75 30.95
C SER A 288 52.63 -8.47 31.21
N ARG A 289 53.28 -8.19 32.34
CA ARG A 289 54.49 -8.91 32.76
C ARG A 289 54.21 -10.39 33.02
N ARG A 290 53.13 -10.74 33.72
CA ARG A 290 52.72 -12.14 33.94
C ARG A 290 52.33 -12.87 32.66
N VAL A 291 51.70 -12.18 31.71
CA VAL A 291 51.39 -12.73 30.39
C VAL A 291 52.68 -13.00 29.63
N ARG A 292 53.64 -12.08 29.62
CA ARG A 292 54.96 -12.32 28.97
C ARG A 292 55.68 -13.51 29.60
N THR A 293 55.68 -13.65 30.93
CA THR A 293 56.28 -14.81 31.59
C THR A 293 55.54 -16.11 31.21
N LEU A 294 54.21 -16.13 31.26
CA LEU A 294 53.42 -17.31 30.85
C LEU A 294 53.60 -17.64 29.37
N THR A 295 53.75 -16.65 28.50
CA THR A 295 54.01 -16.86 27.07
C THR A 295 55.38 -17.50 26.87
N SER A 296 56.40 -17.02 27.59
CA SER A 296 57.74 -17.62 27.55
C SER A 296 57.78 -19.03 28.15
N GLU A 297 57.00 -19.29 29.20
CA GLU A 297 56.86 -20.63 29.79
C GLU A 297 56.10 -21.58 28.85
N ALA A 298 55.08 -21.10 28.15
CA ALA A 298 54.35 -21.86 27.14
C ALA A 298 55.22 -22.17 25.91
N GLU A 299 56.05 -21.22 25.45
CA GLU A 299 57.02 -21.48 24.38
C GLU A 299 58.08 -22.50 24.82
N ARG A 300 58.58 -22.40 26.05
CA ARG A 300 59.51 -23.40 26.61
C ARG A 300 58.85 -24.78 26.69
N LEU A 301 57.58 -24.86 27.09
CA LEU A 301 56.82 -26.11 27.10
C LEU A 301 56.62 -26.65 25.68
N LYS A 302 56.30 -25.79 24.70
CA LYS A 302 56.18 -26.18 23.29
C LYS A 302 57.49 -26.72 22.73
N GLU A 303 58.61 -26.08 23.04
CA GLU A 303 59.94 -26.54 22.63
C GLU A 303 60.26 -27.89 23.28
N SER A 304 59.95 -28.06 24.56
CA SER A 304 60.14 -29.34 25.26
C SER A 304 59.26 -30.46 24.68
N ARG A 305 58.01 -30.16 24.30
CA ARG A 305 57.10 -31.12 23.66
C ARG A 305 57.54 -31.46 22.25
N LYS A 306 58.07 -30.49 21.50
CA LYS A 306 58.64 -30.71 20.16
C LYS A 306 59.90 -31.57 20.24
N ALA A 307 60.77 -31.31 21.22
CA ALA A 307 61.97 -32.12 21.47
C ALA A 307 61.60 -33.55 21.90
N ALA A 308 60.59 -33.72 22.76
CA ALA A 308 60.08 -35.04 23.15
C ALA A 308 59.47 -35.79 21.96
N LYS A 309 58.68 -35.12 21.11
CA LYS A 309 58.14 -35.70 19.89
C LYS A 309 59.23 -36.08 18.88
N ALA A 310 60.23 -35.21 18.68
CA ALA A 310 61.38 -35.53 17.82
C ALA A 310 62.21 -36.71 18.35
N ALA A 311 62.33 -36.86 19.67
CA ALA A 311 62.97 -38.02 20.28
C ALA A 311 62.12 -39.30 20.10
N GLN A 312 60.79 -39.20 20.20
CA GLN A 312 59.86 -40.30 19.93
C GLN A 312 59.88 -40.72 18.46
N ASP A 313 59.91 -39.76 17.53
CA ASP A 313 60.04 -40.00 16.09
C ASP A 313 61.41 -40.63 15.73
N ALA A 314 62.49 -40.23 16.41
CA ALA A 314 63.80 -40.86 16.28
C ALA A 314 63.84 -42.29 16.82
N LEU A 315 63.13 -42.59 17.92
CA LEU A 315 62.93 -43.95 18.42
C LEU A 315 62.07 -44.80 17.47
N ARG A 316 61.06 -44.22 16.84
CA ARG A 316 60.22 -44.86 15.81
C ARG A 316 61.05 -45.23 14.57
N ALA A 317 61.94 -44.33 14.13
CA ALA A 317 62.89 -44.59 13.05
C ALA A 317 63.94 -45.67 13.39
N ALA A 318 64.20 -45.91 14.68
CA ALA A 318 65.10 -46.94 15.17
C ALA A 318 64.44 -48.34 15.34
N GLY A 319 63.19 -48.52 14.90
CA GLY A 319 62.54 -49.83 14.80
C GLY A 319 61.73 -50.28 16.03
N GLY A 320 61.33 -49.36 16.91
CA GLY A 320 60.35 -49.62 17.97
C GLY A 320 58.94 -49.70 17.37
N GLY A 321 58.49 -50.91 17.03
CA GLY A 321 57.15 -51.17 16.51
C GLY A 321 56.09 -51.19 17.60
N ASP A 322 55.32 -50.11 17.67
CA ASP A 322 53.92 -50.12 18.11
C ASP A 322 53.24 -48.94 17.41
N SER A 323 52.67 -49.20 16.23
CA SER A 323 52.27 -48.16 15.27
C SER A 323 50.93 -48.50 14.62
N SER A 324 49.93 -48.81 15.44
CA SER A 324 48.53 -48.91 15.02
C SER A 324 47.64 -47.90 15.74
N GLU A 325 47.93 -47.54 16.99
CA GLU A 325 47.11 -46.59 17.75
C GLU A 325 47.36 -45.13 17.30
N ASP A 326 48.62 -44.73 17.08
CA ASP A 326 48.96 -43.35 16.69
C ASP A 326 48.52 -42.97 15.25
N ASP A 327 48.52 -43.92 14.31
CA ASP A 327 48.12 -43.66 12.92
C ASP A 327 46.58 -43.55 12.82
N GLU A 328 45.83 -44.38 13.56
CA GLU A 328 44.37 -44.24 13.71
C GLU A 328 44.00 -42.93 14.40
N ASP A 329 44.73 -42.53 15.45
CA ASP A 329 44.56 -41.24 16.11
C ASP A 329 44.86 -40.08 15.16
N SER A 330 45.88 -40.19 14.29
CA SER A 330 46.21 -39.14 13.31
C SER A 330 45.10 -38.96 12.25
N GLU A 331 44.52 -40.06 11.77
CA GLU A 331 43.39 -40.02 10.84
C GLU A 331 42.12 -39.50 11.51
N GLN A 332 41.87 -39.90 12.76
CA GLN A 332 40.75 -39.39 13.56
C GLN A 332 40.90 -37.89 13.82
N ILE A 333 42.11 -37.41 14.11
CA ILE A 333 42.41 -35.98 14.26
C ILE A 333 42.19 -35.24 12.95
N ALA A 334 42.60 -35.81 11.80
CA ALA A 334 42.34 -35.22 10.49
C ALA A 334 40.83 -35.14 10.17
N LYS A 335 40.07 -36.20 10.49
CA LYS A 335 38.61 -36.23 10.35
C LYS A 335 37.93 -35.22 11.28
N VAL A 336 38.39 -35.10 12.53
CA VAL A 336 37.90 -34.10 13.50
C VAL A 336 38.22 -32.69 13.04
N HIS A 337 39.42 -32.44 12.51
CA HIS A 337 39.79 -31.14 11.96
C HIS A 337 38.95 -30.79 10.71
N ALA A 338 38.64 -31.77 9.86
CA ALA A 338 37.72 -31.59 8.74
C ALA A 338 36.29 -31.25 9.23
N LEU A 339 35.79 -31.95 10.26
CA LEU A 339 34.49 -31.67 10.87
C LEU A 339 34.46 -30.28 11.53
N TYR A 340 35.52 -29.90 12.23
CA TYR A 340 35.68 -28.58 12.81
C TYR A 340 35.77 -27.49 11.74
N GLY A 341 36.32 -27.79 10.56
CA GLY A 341 36.26 -26.91 9.39
C GLY A 341 34.85 -26.73 8.83
N THR A 342 34.00 -27.75 8.91
CA THR A 342 32.58 -27.66 8.50
C THR A 342 31.65 -27.08 9.57
N LEU A 343 32.10 -26.98 10.82
CA LEU A 343 31.28 -26.49 11.92
C LEU A 343 30.89 -25.00 11.78
N PRO A 344 31.81 -24.07 11.39
CA PRO A 344 31.45 -22.68 11.16
C PRO A 344 30.35 -22.48 10.10
N THR A 345 30.34 -23.30 9.05
CA THR A 345 29.30 -23.18 8.02
C THR A 345 27.96 -23.65 8.55
N ILE A 346 27.93 -24.76 9.30
CA ILE A 346 26.71 -25.24 9.96
C ILE A 346 26.23 -24.26 11.03
N GLU A 347 27.13 -23.70 11.83
CA GLU A 347 26.82 -22.72 12.88
C GLU A 347 26.25 -21.42 12.30
N SER A 348 26.71 -21.00 11.12
CA SER A 348 26.13 -19.86 10.40
C SER A 348 24.76 -20.15 9.78
N LEU A 349 24.49 -21.40 9.38
CA LEU A 349 23.24 -21.81 8.74
C LEU A 349 22.15 -22.23 9.73
N ALA A 350 22.53 -22.75 10.89
CA ALA A 350 21.62 -23.18 11.95
C ALA A 350 20.61 -22.09 12.40
N PRO A 351 21.01 -20.82 12.65
CA PRO A 351 20.07 -19.77 13.05
C PRO A 351 19.14 -19.32 11.91
N LEU A 352 19.47 -19.62 10.65
CA LEU A 352 18.63 -19.29 9.49
C LEU A 352 17.53 -20.32 9.22
N LEU A 353 17.64 -21.52 9.79
CA LEU A 353 16.68 -22.61 9.54
C LEU A 353 15.30 -22.35 10.16
N PRO A 354 15.17 -21.90 11.43
CA PRO A 354 13.87 -21.54 12.00
C PRO A 354 13.10 -20.46 11.21
N PRO A 355 13.67 -19.29 10.85
CA PRO A 355 12.93 -18.29 10.10
C PRO A 355 12.60 -18.74 8.67
N LEU A 356 13.44 -19.57 8.04
CA LEU A 356 13.10 -20.18 6.74
C LEU A 356 11.92 -21.15 6.87
N LEU A 357 11.84 -21.92 7.96
CA LEU A 357 10.73 -22.83 8.23
C LEU A 357 9.43 -22.05 8.49
N ASP A 358 9.49 -20.95 9.25
CA ASP A 358 8.34 -20.08 9.48
C ASP A 358 7.87 -19.38 8.20
N ARG A 359 8.81 -18.94 7.35
CA ARG A 359 8.51 -18.42 6.01
C ARG A 359 7.88 -19.51 5.13
N LEU A 360 8.41 -20.73 5.10
CA LEU A 360 7.81 -21.84 4.35
C LEU A 360 6.42 -22.20 4.89
N ARG A 361 6.19 -22.10 6.20
CA ARG A 361 4.89 -22.40 6.81
C ARG A 361 3.84 -21.34 6.47
N SER A 362 4.20 -20.07 6.47
CA SER A 362 3.32 -18.99 5.99
C SER A 362 3.09 -19.09 4.48
N LEU A 363 4.13 -19.40 3.71
CA LEU A 363 4.07 -19.55 2.26
C LEU A 363 3.34 -20.84 1.82
N ARG A 364 3.27 -21.87 2.69
CA ARG A 364 2.56 -23.13 2.40
C ARG A 364 1.10 -22.91 2.05
N ALA A 365 0.41 -22.00 2.73
CA ALA A 365 -0.98 -21.67 2.42
C ALA A 365 -1.08 -21.11 1.00
N ILE A 366 -0.22 -20.16 0.66
CA ILE A 366 -0.16 -19.56 -0.68
C ILE A 366 0.21 -20.60 -1.75
N HIS A 367 1.15 -21.50 -1.48
CA HIS A 367 1.53 -22.56 -2.42
C HIS A 367 0.41 -23.59 -2.62
N ALA A 368 -0.31 -23.95 -1.55
CA ALA A 368 -1.48 -24.81 -1.64
C ALA A 368 -2.59 -24.14 -2.46
N ASP A 369 -2.88 -22.87 -2.17
CA ASP A 369 -3.86 -22.08 -2.92
C ASP A 369 -3.46 -21.95 -4.39
N ALA A 370 -2.18 -21.68 -4.68
CA ALA A 370 -1.67 -21.62 -6.05
C ALA A 370 -1.80 -22.96 -6.79
N ALA A 371 -1.53 -24.08 -6.12
CA ALA A 371 -1.73 -25.42 -6.69
C ALA A 371 -3.21 -25.68 -6.99
N THR A 372 -4.12 -25.37 -6.06
CA THR A 372 -5.57 -25.51 -6.29
C THR A 372 -6.09 -24.56 -7.37
N ALA A 373 -5.54 -23.35 -7.47
CA ALA A 373 -5.87 -22.40 -8.52
C ALA A 373 -5.43 -22.92 -9.90
N GLY A 374 -4.25 -23.55 -9.99
CA GLY A 374 -3.79 -24.23 -11.18
C GLY A 374 -4.74 -25.36 -11.60
N GLU A 375 -5.13 -26.23 -10.66
CA GLU A 375 -6.08 -27.31 -10.93
C GLU A 375 -7.47 -26.79 -11.35
N ASN A 376 -7.98 -25.75 -10.67
CA ASN A 376 -9.25 -25.11 -11.03
C ASN A 376 -9.19 -24.47 -12.42
N LEU A 377 -8.05 -23.88 -12.80
CA LEU A 377 -7.86 -23.29 -14.13
C LEU A 377 -7.83 -24.38 -15.20
N ASP A 378 -7.12 -25.49 -14.96
CA ASP A 378 -7.11 -26.66 -15.85
C ASP A 378 -8.52 -27.26 -16.01
N GLU A 379 -9.33 -27.30 -14.94
CA GLU A 379 -10.73 -27.70 -15.01
C GLU A 379 -11.58 -26.74 -15.83
N VAL A 380 -11.41 -25.44 -15.64
CA VAL A 380 -12.13 -24.41 -16.40
C VAL A 380 -11.75 -24.47 -17.87
N GLU A 381 -10.48 -24.68 -18.20
CA GLU A 381 -10.01 -24.87 -19.57
C GLU A 381 -10.68 -26.10 -20.21
N LYS A 382 -10.70 -27.25 -19.52
CA LYS A 382 -11.39 -28.46 -19.99
C LYS A 382 -12.88 -28.21 -20.22
N LYS A 383 -13.56 -27.50 -19.29
CA LYS A 383 -14.99 -27.13 -19.44
C LYS A 383 -15.19 -26.19 -20.63
N GLN A 384 -14.28 -25.26 -20.87
CA GLN A 384 -14.33 -24.34 -22.01
C GLN A 384 -14.15 -25.08 -23.34
N ILE A 385 -13.22 -26.03 -23.42
CA ILE A 385 -13.02 -26.87 -24.61
C ILE A 385 -14.29 -27.71 -24.87
N ALA A 386 -14.83 -28.36 -23.84
CA ALA A 386 -16.07 -29.14 -23.96
C ALA A 386 -17.26 -28.26 -24.42
N MET A 387 -17.41 -27.06 -23.85
CA MET A 387 -18.45 -26.12 -24.23
C MET A 387 -18.28 -25.64 -25.68
N ALA A 388 -17.05 -25.41 -26.14
CA ALA A 388 -16.77 -25.06 -27.53
C ALA A 388 -17.17 -26.19 -28.49
N GLU A 389 -16.90 -27.45 -28.13
CA GLU A 389 -17.35 -28.63 -28.88
C GLU A 389 -18.87 -28.75 -28.89
N GLU A 390 -19.54 -28.53 -27.75
CA GLU A 390 -20.99 -28.51 -27.67
C GLU A 390 -21.59 -27.42 -28.56
N ILE A 391 -21.09 -26.19 -28.48
CA ILE A 391 -21.52 -25.08 -29.35
C ILE A 391 -21.36 -25.45 -30.82
N LYS A 392 -20.28 -26.13 -31.19
CA LYS A 392 -20.11 -26.64 -32.56
C LYS A 392 -21.19 -27.64 -32.95
N LYS A 393 -21.50 -28.61 -32.07
CA LYS A 393 -22.61 -29.57 -32.28
C LYS A 393 -23.97 -28.87 -32.38
N TRP A 394 -24.23 -27.84 -31.57
CA TRP A 394 -25.45 -27.03 -31.64
C TRP A 394 -25.56 -26.28 -32.97
N ARG A 395 -24.45 -25.73 -33.50
CA ARG A 395 -24.44 -25.09 -34.82
C ARG A 395 -24.74 -26.08 -35.94
N GLU A 396 -24.08 -27.23 -35.93
CA GLU A 396 -24.33 -28.30 -36.92
C GLU A 396 -25.77 -28.83 -36.82
N GLY A 397 -26.32 -28.93 -35.60
CA GLY A 397 -27.71 -29.31 -35.37
C GLY A 397 -28.70 -28.26 -35.89
N LEU A 398 -28.41 -26.98 -35.68
CA LEU A 398 -29.23 -25.86 -36.16
C LEU A 398 -29.21 -25.79 -37.70
N GLU A 399 -28.04 -25.98 -38.32
CA GLU A 399 -27.91 -26.04 -39.78
C GLU A 399 -28.76 -27.16 -40.38
N LYS A 400 -28.74 -28.36 -39.78
CA LYS A 400 -29.61 -29.47 -40.20
C LYS A 400 -31.10 -29.16 -40.03
N VAL A 401 -31.47 -28.45 -38.96
CA VAL A 401 -32.86 -28.02 -38.74
C VAL A 401 -33.27 -26.96 -39.75
N GLU A 402 -32.38 -26.02 -40.09
CA GLU A 402 -32.60 -25.01 -41.12
C GLU A 402 -32.77 -25.65 -42.50
N GLU A 403 -31.91 -26.61 -42.86
CA GLU A 403 -32.05 -27.40 -44.09
C GLU A 403 -33.37 -28.17 -44.12
N ALA A 404 -33.74 -28.85 -43.02
CA ALA A 404 -34.99 -29.59 -42.92
C ALA A 404 -36.21 -28.66 -43.01
N LEU A 405 -36.14 -27.46 -42.43
CA LEU A 405 -37.19 -26.45 -42.51
C LEU A 405 -37.33 -25.90 -43.93
N ASN A 406 -36.22 -25.64 -44.62
CA ASN A 406 -36.24 -25.21 -46.02
C ASN A 406 -36.81 -26.29 -46.94
N GLN A 407 -36.43 -27.55 -46.75
CA GLN A 407 -37.00 -28.68 -47.48
C GLN A 407 -38.49 -28.85 -47.18
N SER A 408 -38.89 -28.76 -45.90
CA SER A 408 -40.30 -28.81 -45.49
C SER A 408 -41.10 -27.65 -46.07
N GLY A 409 -40.55 -26.43 -46.09
CA GLY A 409 -41.14 -25.26 -46.70
C GLY A 409 -41.33 -25.42 -48.21
N ALA A 410 -40.36 -26.02 -48.90
CA ALA A 410 -40.47 -26.34 -50.32
C ALA A 410 -41.56 -27.40 -50.59
N VAL A 411 -41.62 -28.47 -49.78
CA VAL A 411 -42.66 -29.50 -49.87
C VAL A 411 -44.04 -28.91 -49.55
N MET A 412 -44.16 -28.10 -48.50
CA MET A 412 -45.41 -27.44 -48.12
C MET A 412 -45.86 -26.44 -49.21
N GLY A 413 -44.93 -25.68 -49.79
CA GLY A 413 -45.22 -24.80 -50.93
C GLY A 413 -45.64 -25.56 -52.18
N GLY A 414 -45.06 -26.73 -52.43
CA GLY A 414 -45.50 -27.66 -53.47
C GLY A 414 -46.91 -28.19 -53.21
N ASN A 415 -47.18 -28.69 -52.01
CA ASN A 415 -48.50 -29.17 -51.59
C ASN A 415 -49.56 -28.07 -51.65
N MET A 416 -49.23 -26.85 -51.23
CA MET A 416 -50.12 -25.69 -51.32
C MET A 416 -50.51 -25.39 -52.77
N LYS A 417 -49.57 -25.43 -53.71
CA LYS A 417 -49.86 -25.26 -55.15
C LYS A 417 -50.76 -26.37 -55.69
N VAL A 418 -50.58 -27.61 -55.24
CA VAL A 418 -51.45 -28.74 -55.62
C VAL A 418 -52.87 -28.51 -55.09
N VAL A 419 -53.01 -28.12 -53.83
CA VAL A 419 -54.31 -27.79 -53.23
C VAL A 419 -54.96 -26.58 -53.92
N GLU A 420 -54.19 -25.53 -54.23
CA GLU A 420 -54.65 -24.38 -55.01
C GLU A 420 -55.15 -24.80 -56.40
N GLY A 421 -54.44 -25.72 -57.06
CA GLY A 421 -54.89 -26.32 -58.31
C GLY A 421 -56.21 -27.06 -58.16
N TRP A 422 -56.36 -27.88 -57.11
CA TRP A 422 -57.63 -28.57 -56.83
C TRP A 422 -58.78 -27.61 -56.53
N VAL A 423 -58.52 -26.52 -55.80
CA VAL A 423 -59.53 -25.49 -55.51
C VAL A 423 -59.94 -24.77 -56.79
N LYS A 424 -58.99 -24.38 -57.65
CA LYS A 424 -59.30 -23.76 -58.95
C LYS A 424 -60.09 -24.70 -59.86
N ASP A 425 -59.74 -25.99 -59.90
CA ASP A 425 -60.49 -26.99 -60.64
C ASP A 425 -61.92 -27.16 -60.09
N LEU A 426 -62.09 -27.03 -58.77
CA LEU A 426 -63.40 -27.06 -58.12
C LEU A 426 -64.22 -25.80 -58.42
N GLU A 427 -63.60 -24.63 -58.39
CA GLU A 427 -64.19 -23.34 -58.76
C GLU A 427 -64.67 -23.36 -60.22
N GLN A 428 -63.84 -23.84 -61.16
CA GLN A 428 -64.23 -23.98 -62.56
C GLN A 428 -65.37 -24.98 -62.79
N LYS A 429 -65.47 -26.02 -61.96
CA LYS A 429 -66.61 -26.95 -62.00
C LYS A 429 -67.88 -26.33 -61.44
N MET A 430 -67.77 -25.49 -60.41
CA MET A 430 -68.89 -24.73 -59.84
C MET A 430 -69.39 -23.63 -60.80
N GLU A 431 -68.51 -22.96 -61.55
CA GLU A 431 -68.92 -21.97 -62.58
C GLU A 431 -69.62 -22.59 -63.79
N LYS A 432 -69.44 -23.89 -64.03
CA LYS A 432 -70.08 -24.62 -65.15
C LYS A 432 -71.43 -25.23 -64.79
N LEU A 433 -71.83 -25.18 -63.51
CA LEU A 433 -73.14 -25.56 -63.00
C LEU A 433 -74.03 -24.32 -62.90
#